data_AF-A0A1F6CMN3-F1
#
_entry.id   AF-A0A1F6CMN3-F1
#
_cell.length_a   1.000
_cell.length_b   1.000
_cell.length_c   1.000
_cell.angle_alpha   90.00
_cell.angle_beta   90.00
_cell.angle_gamma   90.00
#
_symmetry.space_group_name_H-M   'P 1'
#
loop_
_entity.id
_entity.type
_entity.pdbx_description
1 polymer ?
#
loop_
_entity_poly.entity_id
_entity_poly.type
_entity_poly.pdbx_seq_one_letter_code
_entity_poly.pdbx_strand_id
1 'polypeptide(L)'
;MDPRERIRKTSFAITRAVGSPTSIVIHTLLFGACFYAAYSGHIKWELMLLTLTTIVSLEAIYLSLFIQMTLNFTTEDIEEVSEDIEEMQENLGEIQEDVGELQEDVEEISEEDSAEEQEEEKQKDEQRKTLTDIQSDLRKLMSDIEKLQSNVPPSSTKPLL
;
A
#
# COMPACT_ATOMS: atom_id res chain seq x y z
N MET A 1 16.13 19.87 -21.53
CA MET A 1 15.82 18.68 -22.36
C MET A 1 17.08 17.85 -22.44
N ASP A 2 17.08 16.69 -21.80
CA ASP A 2 18.27 15.86 -21.68
C ASP A 2 18.69 15.26 -23.02
N PRO A 3 20.01 15.09 -23.29
CA PRO A 3 20.51 14.46 -24.50
C PRO A 3 19.92 13.06 -24.74
N ARG A 4 19.79 12.24 -23.69
CA ARG A 4 19.23 10.87 -23.78
C ARG A 4 17.77 10.86 -24.20
N GLU A 5 16.97 11.78 -23.66
CA GLU A 5 15.53 11.86 -23.93
C GLU A 5 15.23 12.19 -25.40
N ARG A 6 16.06 13.04 -26.01
CA ARG A 6 15.97 13.36 -27.45
C ARG A 6 16.29 12.17 -28.34
N ILE A 7 17.33 11.41 -28.00
CA ILE A 7 17.72 10.19 -28.73
C ILE A 7 16.59 9.17 -28.64
N ARG A 8 16.05 8.93 -27.43
CA ARG A 8 14.91 8.04 -27.20
C ARG A 8 13.69 8.41 -28.06
N LYS A 9 13.24 9.67 -27.99
CA LYS A 9 12.07 10.15 -28.77
C LYS A 9 12.27 9.99 -30.27
N THR A 10 13.48 10.25 -30.76
CA THR A 10 13.81 10.13 -32.18
C THR A 10 13.81 8.66 -32.61
N SER A 11 14.40 7.77 -31.82
CA SER A 11 14.43 6.33 -32.09
C SER A 11 13.03 5.72 -32.15
N PHE A 12 12.17 6.01 -31.17
CA PHE A 12 10.79 5.54 -31.19
C PHE A 12 9.98 6.10 -32.36
N ALA A 13 10.18 7.37 -32.72
CA ALA A 13 9.48 7.98 -33.84
C ALA A 13 9.85 7.33 -35.17
N ILE A 14 11.14 7.06 -35.39
CA ILE A 14 11.64 6.43 -36.62
C ILE A 14 11.15 4.98 -36.71
N THR A 15 11.31 4.17 -35.65
CA THR A 15 10.86 2.77 -35.64
C THR A 15 9.36 2.67 -35.92
N ARG A 16 8.54 3.56 -35.33
CA ARG A 16 7.10 3.60 -35.56
C ARG A 16 6.73 4.06 -36.97
N ALA A 17 7.44 5.04 -37.52
CA ALA A 17 7.18 5.54 -38.87
C ALA A 17 7.48 4.46 -39.92
N VAL A 18 8.63 3.78 -39.82
CA VAL A 18 9.06 2.77 -40.78
C VAL A 18 8.29 1.46 -40.62
N GLY A 19 7.90 1.08 -39.40
CA GLY A 19 7.06 -0.11 -39.13
C GLY A 19 5.56 0.07 -39.41
N SER A 20 5.12 1.25 -39.85
CA SER A 20 3.70 1.55 -40.10
C SER A 20 3.16 0.81 -41.33
N PRO A 21 1.87 0.40 -41.35
CA PRO A 21 1.21 -0.12 -42.56
C PRO A 21 1.32 0.80 -43.77
N THR A 22 1.40 2.13 -43.55
CA THR A 22 1.61 3.11 -44.63
C THR A 22 2.98 2.95 -45.28
N SER A 23 4.02 2.67 -44.49
CA SER A 23 5.37 2.40 -45.01
C SER A 23 5.38 1.15 -45.89
N ILE A 24 4.69 0.08 -45.48
CA ILE A 24 4.58 -1.16 -46.26
C ILE A 24 3.92 -0.89 -47.63
N VAL A 25 2.87 -0.08 -47.67
CA VAL A 25 2.20 0.30 -48.93
C VAL A 25 3.13 1.10 -49.83
N ILE A 26 3.85 2.09 -49.28
CA ILE A 26 4.81 2.90 -50.03
C ILE A 26 5.94 2.02 -50.60
N HIS A 27 6.50 1.12 -49.79
CA HIS A 27 7.52 0.16 -50.22
C HIS A 27 7.03 -0.74 -51.35
N THR A 28 5.82 -1.29 -51.21
CA THR A 28 5.22 -2.15 -52.22
C THR A 28 5.04 -1.42 -53.56
N LEU A 29 4.60 -0.16 -53.53
CA LEU A 29 4.45 0.67 -54.71
C LEU A 29 5.81 1.05 -55.33
N LEU A 30 6.80 1.40 -54.51
CA LEU A 30 8.14 1.76 -54.96
C LEU A 30 8.83 0.57 -55.66
N PHE A 31 8.72 -0.62 -55.09
CA PHE A 31 9.21 -1.84 -55.73
C PHE A 31 8.50 -2.06 -57.07
N GLY A 32 7.17 -2.01 -57.09
CA GLY A 32 6.40 -2.15 -58.34
C GLY A 32 6.83 -1.15 -59.43
N ALA A 33 7.10 0.11 -59.05
CA ALA A 33 7.59 1.13 -59.96
C ALA A 33 9.00 0.83 -60.48
N CYS A 34 9.93 0.37 -59.64
CA CYS A 34 11.28 -0.04 -60.06
C CYS A 34 11.23 -1.22 -61.05
N PHE A 35 10.41 -2.24 -60.76
CA PHE A 35 10.20 -3.37 -61.66
C PHE A 35 9.55 -2.96 -62.98
N TYR A 36 8.60 -2.03 -62.95
CA TYR A 36 7.98 -1.48 -64.16
C TYR A 36 8.99 -0.68 -65.01
N ALA A 37 9.87 0.09 -64.37
CA ALA A 37 10.92 0.84 -65.06
C ALA A 37 11.97 -0.08 -65.71
N ALA A 38 12.31 -1.20 -65.08
CA ALA A 38 13.18 -2.21 -65.69
C ALA A 38 12.48 -2.95 -66.83
N TYR A 39 11.19 -3.27 -66.69
CA TYR A 39 10.38 -3.92 -67.72
C TYR A 39 10.25 -3.08 -69.00
N SER A 40 10.06 -1.76 -68.85
CA SER A 40 10.01 -0.82 -69.98
C SER A 40 11.37 -0.55 -70.63
N GLY A 41 12.44 -1.16 -70.13
CA GLY A 41 13.79 -1.09 -70.72
C GLY A 41 14.59 0.15 -70.32
N HIS A 42 14.10 0.97 -69.40
CA HIS A 42 14.83 2.15 -68.92
C HIS A 42 16.05 1.80 -68.06
N ILE A 43 16.02 0.66 -67.36
CA ILE A 43 17.08 0.19 -66.48
C ILE A 43 17.35 -1.30 -66.75
N LYS A 44 18.62 -1.72 -66.77
CA LYS A 44 18.99 -3.14 -66.89
C LYS A 44 18.56 -3.90 -65.62
N TRP A 45 18.01 -5.11 -65.80
CA TRP A 45 17.54 -5.98 -64.71
C TRP A 45 18.57 -6.20 -63.59
N GLU A 46 19.82 -6.49 -63.95
CA GLU A 46 20.90 -6.75 -62.99
C GLU A 46 21.22 -5.53 -62.12
N LEU A 47 21.31 -4.34 -62.73
CA LEU A 47 21.61 -3.10 -62.02
C LEU A 47 20.43 -2.70 -61.12
N MET A 48 19.20 -2.86 -61.60
CA MET A 48 18.01 -2.63 -60.79
C MET A 48 18.00 -3.51 -59.54
N LEU A 49 18.18 -4.84 -59.68
CA LEU A 49 18.18 -5.77 -58.56
C LEU A 49 19.30 -5.48 -57.56
N LEU A 50 20.50 -5.16 -58.05
CA LEU A 50 21.64 -4.81 -57.20
C LEU A 50 21.35 -3.54 -56.39
N THR A 51 20.94 -2.46 -57.04
CA THR A 51 20.66 -1.18 -56.38
C THR A 51 19.51 -1.30 -55.39
N LEU A 52 18.39 -1.90 -55.80
CA LEU A 52 17.21 -2.07 -54.95
C LEU A 52 17.53 -2.90 -53.70
N THR A 53 18.25 -4.02 -53.87
CA THR A 53 18.66 -4.85 -52.72
C THR A 53 19.63 -4.11 -51.81
N THR A 54 20.55 -3.29 -52.34
CA THR A 54 21.47 -2.49 -51.49
C THR A 54 20.77 -1.40 -50.70
N ILE A 55 19.75 -0.76 -51.27
CA ILE A 55 18.98 0.28 -50.56
C ILE A 55 18.11 -0.36 -49.48
N VAL A 56 17.43 -1.45 -49.82
CA VAL A 56 16.53 -2.16 -48.89
C VAL A 56 17.33 -2.82 -47.77
N SER A 57 18.52 -3.36 -48.06
CA SER A 57 19.39 -3.91 -47.02
C SER A 57 19.94 -2.83 -46.09
N LEU A 58 20.28 -1.65 -46.62
CA LEU A 58 20.66 -0.49 -45.83
C LEU A 58 19.53 -0.08 -44.89
N GLU A 59 18.29 0.01 -45.38
CA GLU A 59 17.13 0.35 -44.56
C GLU A 59 16.89 -0.70 -43.45
N ALA A 60 17.01 -1.99 -43.78
CA ALA A 60 16.86 -3.08 -42.82
C ALA A 60 17.91 -3.01 -41.69
N ILE A 61 19.16 -2.69 -42.01
CA ILE A 61 20.23 -2.52 -41.00
C ILE A 61 19.93 -1.30 -40.10
N TYR A 62 19.50 -0.17 -40.67
CA TYR A 62 19.15 1.02 -39.86
C TYR A 62 17.97 0.75 -38.94
N LEU A 63 16.90 0.11 -39.42
CA LEU A 63 15.74 -0.23 -38.59
C LEU A 63 16.12 -1.22 -37.48
N SER A 64 16.95 -2.22 -37.79
CA SER A 64 17.52 -3.14 -36.80
C SER A 64 18.28 -2.39 -35.69
N LEU A 65 19.16 -1.46 -36.05
CA LEU A 65 19.93 -0.67 -35.08
C LEU A 65 19.00 0.18 -34.19
N PHE A 66 17.97 0.79 -34.77
CA PHE A 66 16.99 1.59 -34.03
C PHE A 66 16.15 0.74 -33.08
N ILE A 67 15.75 -0.46 -33.49
CA ILE A 67 15.06 -1.42 -32.61
C ILE A 67 15.98 -1.84 -31.46
N GLN A 68 17.24 -2.18 -31.73
CA GLN A 68 18.20 -2.56 -30.69
C GLN A 68 18.41 -1.43 -29.67
N MET A 69 18.54 -0.19 -30.13
CA MET A 69 18.64 0.97 -29.25
C MET A 69 17.38 1.17 -28.41
N THR A 70 16.20 0.97 -29.02
CA THR A 70 14.91 1.06 -28.33
C THR A 70 14.75 -0.02 -27.27
N LEU A 71 15.17 -1.26 -27.58
CA LEU A 71 15.20 -2.36 -26.62
C LEU A 71 16.13 -2.05 -25.45
N ASN A 72 17.32 -1.51 -25.71
CA ASN A 72 18.24 -1.12 -24.64
C ASN A 72 17.62 -0.10 -23.67
N PHE A 73 16.95 0.94 -24.19
CA PHE A 73 16.22 1.89 -23.34
C PHE A 73 15.08 1.24 -22.58
N THR A 74 14.34 0.33 -23.22
CA THR A 74 13.24 -0.38 -22.54
C THR A 74 13.79 -1.28 -21.42
N THR A 75 14.96 -1.88 -21.60
CA THR A 75 15.63 -2.66 -20.54
C THR A 75 16.06 -1.76 -19.38
N GLU A 76 16.64 -0.59 -19.65
CA GLU A 76 17.00 0.41 -18.62
C GLU A 76 15.74 0.88 -17.86
N ASP A 77 14.66 1.19 -18.58
CA ASP A 77 13.38 1.59 -17.97
C ASP A 77 12.78 0.43 -17.12
N ILE A 78 12.96 -0.84 -17.51
CA ILE A 78 12.51 -2.00 -16.71
C ILE A 78 13.37 -2.18 -15.46
N GLU A 79 14.68 -1.94 -15.54
CA GLU A 79 15.59 -2.02 -14.40
C GLU A 79 15.24 -0.96 -13.35
N GLU A 80 15.00 0.29 -13.77
CA GLU A 80 14.52 1.38 -12.91
C GLU A 80 13.21 1.02 -12.21
N VAL A 81 12.21 0.54 -12.97
CA VAL A 81 10.92 0.10 -12.38
C VAL A 81 11.10 -1.09 -11.43
N SER A 82 12.10 -1.95 -11.67
CA SER A 82 12.37 -3.08 -10.77
C SER A 82 12.95 -2.62 -9.44
N GLU A 83 13.86 -1.64 -9.47
CA GLU A 83 14.41 -0.99 -8.27
C GLU A 83 13.30 -0.30 -7.46
N ASP A 84 12.42 0.45 -8.12
CA ASP A 84 11.24 1.06 -7.47
C ASP A 84 10.34 0.02 -6.79
N ILE A 85 10.16 -1.17 -7.41
CA ILE A 85 9.36 -2.26 -6.84
C ILE A 85 10.06 -2.86 -5.61
N GLU A 86 11.39 -2.99 -5.63
CA GLU A 86 12.15 -3.47 -4.47
C GLU A 86 12.03 -2.50 -3.29
N GLU A 87 12.17 -1.19 -3.53
CA GLU A 87 11.95 -0.16 -2.50
C GLU A 87 10.51 -0.21 -1.95
N MET A 88 9.51 -0.39 -2.81
CA MET A 88 8.13 -0.56 -2.36
C MET A 88 7.94 -1.81 -1.50
N GLN A 89 8.66 -2.90 -1.76
CA GLN A 89 8.60 -4.13 -0.95
C GLN A 89 9.24 -3.94 0.42
N GLU A 90 10.35 -3.20 0.50
CA GLU A 90 10.97 -2.82 1.77
C GLU A 90 10.01 -1.99 2.64
N ASN A 91 9.41 -0.94 2.06
CA ASN A 91 8.40 -0.13 2.74
C ASN A 91 7.18 -0.95 3.22
N LEU A 92 6.73 -1.93 2.43
CA LEU A 92 5.65 -2.85 2.85
C LEU A 92 6.07 -3.76 4.00
N GLY A 93 7.35 -4.14 4.07
CA GLY A 93 7.93 -4.88 5.19
C GLY A 93 7.91 -4.06 6.47
N GLU A 94 8.38 -2.81 6.42
CA GLU A 94 8.34 -1.88 7.56
C GLU A 94 6.91 -1.66 8.07
N ILE A 95 5.95 -1.41 7.17
CA ILE A 95 4.54 -1.26 7.56
C ILE A 95 4.00 -2.55 8.22
N GLN A 96 4.44 -3.72 7.77
CA GLN A 96 4.01 -4.98 8.38
C GLN A 96 4.58 -5.17 9.79
N GLU A 97 5.80 -4.71 10.04
CA GLU A 97 6.40 -4.66 11.39
C GLU A 97 5.62 -3.68 12.28
N ASP A 98 5.39 -2.45 11.83
CA ASP A 98 4.61 -1.44 12.56
C ASP A 98 3.19 -1.94 12.91
N VAL A 99 2.52 -2.65 11.98
CA VAL A 99 1.19 -3.23 12.24
C VAL A 99 1.28 -4.37 13.26
N GLY A 100 2.38 -5.12 13.28
CA GLY A 100 2.64 -6.14 14.29
C GLY A 100 2.81 -5.54 15.68
N GLU A 101 3.62 -4.50 15.81
CA GLU A 101 3.81 -3.76 17.07
C GLU A 101 2.49 -3.17 17.56
N LEU A 102 1.72 -2.50 16.68
CA LEU A 102 0.40 -1.96 17.04
C LEU A 102 -0.59 -3.05 17.47
N GLN A 103 -0.45 -4.28 16.97
CA GLN A 103 -1.30 -5.39 17.39
C GLN A 103 -0.96 -5.84 18.82
N GLU A 104 0.33 -5.87 19.18
CA GLU A 104 0.80 -6.16 20.53
C GLU A 104 0.34 -5.06 21.51
N ASP A 105 0.49 -3.78 21.14
CA ASP A 105 0.01 -2.65 21.94
C ASP A 105 -1.50 -2.74 22.23
N VAL A 106 -2.30 -3.14 21.24
CA VAL A 106 -3.76 -3.31 21.42
C VAL A 106 -4.08 -4.50 22.33
N GLU A 107 -3.30 -5.58 22.27
CA GLU A 107 -3.47 -6.73 23.16
C GLU A 107 -3.12 -6.35 24.60
N GLU A 108 -2.02 -5.62 24.84
CA GLU A 108 -1.64 -5.13 26.16
C GLU A 108 -2.72 -4.23 26.78
N ILE A 109 -3.23 -3.25 26.02
CA ILE A 109 -4.33 -2.39 26.49
C ILE A 109 -5.57 -3.22 26.86
N SER A 110 -5.89 -4.24 26.05
CA SER A 110 -7.05 -5.10 26.33
C SER A 110 -6.86 -5.94 27.59
N GLU A 111 -5.64 -6.38 27.89
CA GLU A 111 -5.31 -7.09 29.13
C GLU A 111 -5.36 -6.16 30.34
N GLU A 112 -4.83 -4.94 30.21
CA GLU A 112 -4.85 -3.92 31.26
C GLU A 112 -6.29 -3.53 31.63
N ASP A 113 -7.14 -3.23 30.64
CA ASP A 113 -8.56 -2.95 30.85
C ASP A 113 -9.27 -4.09 31.60
N SER A 114 -8.98 -5.34 31.21
CA SER A 114 -9.57 -6.53 31.85
C SER A 114 -9.09 -6.72 33.29
N ALA A 115 -7.84 -6.36 33.59
CA ALA A 115 -7.28 -6.42 34.94
C ALA A 115 -7.87 -5.32 35.82
N GLU A 116 -7.99 -4.09 35.31
CA GLU A 116 -8.61 -2.97 36.02
C GLU A 116 -10.07 -3.26 36.38
N GLU A 117 -10.85 -3.84 35.46
CA GLU A 117 -12.24 -4.25 35.73
C GLU A 117 -12.34 -5.27 36.88
N GLN A 118 -11.43 -6.25 36.94
CA GLN A 118 -11.39 -7.24 38.03
C GLN A 118 -11.00 -6.62 39.37
N GLU A 119 -10.04 -5.69 39.37
CA GLU A 119 -9.61 -4.97 40.56
C GLU A 119 -10.76 -4.10 41.09
N GLU A 120 -11.48 -3.41 40.21
CA GLU A 120 -12.67 -2.63 40.56
C GLU A 120 -13.80 -3.48 41.15
N GLU A 121 -14.08 -4.66 40.58
CA GLU A 121 -15.08 -5.57 41.14
C GLU A 121 -14.70 -6.02 42.55
N LYS A 122 -13.44 -6.40 42.79
CA LYS A 122 -12.97 -6.76 44.12
C LYS A 122 -13.14 -5.62 45.12
N GLN A 123 -12.77 -4.41 44.74
CA GLN A 123 -12.94 -3.23 45.62
C GLN A 123 -14.41 -2.98 45.93
N LYS A 124 -15.31 -3.09 44.94
CA LYS A 124 -16.76 -2.95 45.13
C LYS A 124 -17.32 -4.02 46.08
N ASP A 125 -16.84 -5.25 45.99
CA ASP A 125 -17.23 -6.36 46.87
C ASP A 125 -16.76 -6.16 48.31
N GLU A 126 -15.52 -5.71 48.51
CA GLU A 126 -15.00 -5.37 49.84
C GLU A 126 -15.79 -4.22 50.47
N GLN A 127 -16.04 -3.15 49.72
CA GLN A 127 -16.86 -2.03 50.17
C GLN A 127 -18.28 -2.48 50.56
N ARG A 128 -18.90 -3.37 49.78
CA ARG A 128 -20.22 -3.96 50.10
C ARG A 128 -20.19 -4.75 51.41
N LYS A 129 -19.15 -5.55 51.66
CA LYS A 129 -19.00 -6.27 52.94
C LYS A 129 -18.88 -5.31 54.10
N THR A 130 -18.01 -4.30 54.02
CA THR A 130 -17.85 -3.28 55.06
C THR A 130 -19.15 -2.53 55.35
N LEU A 131 -19.90 -2.13 54.31
CA LEU A 131 -21.21 -1.50 54.47
C LEU A 131 -22.21 -2.41 55.20
N THR A 132 -22.19 -3.71 54.90
CA THR A 132 -23.07 -4.71 55.54
C THR A 132 -22.71 -4.89 57.01
N ASP A 133 -21.42 -4.93 57.34
CA ASP A 133 -20.93 -5.04 58.72
C ASP A 133 -21.34 -3.81 59.54
N ILE A 134 -21.14 -2.61 59.00
CA ILE A 134 -21.59 -1.34 59.63
C ILE A 134 -23.11 -1.36 59.84
N GLN A 135 -23.89 -1.83 58.87
CA GLN A 135 -25.34 -1.94 58.99
C GLN A 135 -25.75 -2.90 60.13
N SER A 136 -25.06 -4.03 60.26
CA SER A 136 -25.26 -4.99 61.36
C SER A 136 -24.96 -4.36 62.71
N ASP A 137 -23.83 -3.65 62.83
CA ASP A 137 -23.41 -3.04 64.09
C ASP A 137 -24.33 -1.89 64.52
N LEU A 138 -24.82 -1.08 63.57
CA LEU A 138 -25.84 -0.07 63.85
C LEU A 138 -27.14 -0.69 64.37
N ARG A 139 -27.58 -1.83 63.81
CA ARG A 139 -28.76 -2.55 64.32
C ARG A 139 -28.56 -3.05 65.76
N LYS A 140 -27.38 -3.58 66.08
CA LYS A 140 -27.05 -4.00 67.45
C LYS A 140 -27.07 -2.80 68.41
N LEU A 141 -26.42 -1.70 68.03
CA LEU A 141 -26.42 -0.48 68.83
C LEU A 141 -27.83 0.06 69.07
N MET A 142 -28.69 0.07 68.04
CA MET A 142 -30.10 0.45 68.22
C MET A 142 -30.80 -0.46 69.23
N SER A 143 -30.62 -1.78 69.12
CA SER A 143 -31.22 -2.74 70.07
C SER A 143 -30.69 -2.55 71.49
N ASP A 144 -29.40 -2.27 71.66
CA ASP A 144 -28.78 -2.06 72.96
C ASP A 144 -29.23 -0.73 73.59
N ILE A 145 -29.41 0.33 72.80
CA ILE A 145 -30.02 1.59 73.25
C ILE A 145 -31.46 1.35 73.72
N GLU A 146 -32.24 0.55 73.00
CA GLU A 146 -33.62 0.20 73.36
C GLU A 146 -33.70 -0.54 74.70
N LYS A 147 -32.80 -1.50 74.92
CA LYS A 147 -32.65 -2.21 76.20
C LYS A 147 -32.26 -1.26 77.33
N LEU A 148 -31.35 -0.32 77.09
CA LEU A 148 -30.95 0.67 78.08
C LEU A 148 -32.11 1.61 78.43
N GLN A 149 -32.89 2.08 77.46
CA GLN A 149 -34.10 2.86 77.73
C GLN A 149 -35.13 2.08 78.56
N SER A 150 -35.26 0.76 78.36
CA SER A 150 -36.16 -0.08 79.16
C SER A 150 -35.73 -0.22 80.63
N ASN A 151 -34.45 -0.02 80.93
CA ASN A 151 -33.85 -0.19 82.26
C ASN A 151 -33.61 1.12 83.02
N VAL A 152 -34.08 2.27 82.49
CA VAL A 152 -34.09 3.53 83.24
C VAL A 152 -35.33 3.55 84.17
N PRO A 153 -35.17 3.46 85.50
CA PRO A 153 -36.31 3.58 86.42
C PRO A 153 -36.90 5.00 86.38
N PRO A 154 -38.21 5.17 86.60
CA PRO A 154 -38.83 6.49 86.61
C PRO A 154 -38.16 7.39 87.64
N SER A 155 -37.68 8.54 87.15
CA SER A 155 -37.12 9.62 87.95
C SER A 155 -38.02 9.93 89.15
N SER A 156 -37.47 9.72 90.35
CA SER A 156 -38.05 10.18 91.61
C SER A 156 -38.11 11.70 91.61
N THR A 157 -39.19 12.26 91.08
CA THR A 157 -39.57 13.65 91.28
C THR A 157 -40.73 13.70 92.27
N LYS A 158 -40.39 13.80 93.57
CA LYS A 158 -41.28 14.45 94.53
C LYS A 158 -40.98 15.95 94.49
N PRO A 159 -42.01 16.79 94.34
CA PRO A 159 -42.07 18.01 95.11
C PRO A 159 -43.28 18.01 96.04
N LEU A 160 -42.96 18.46 97.25
CA LEU A 160 -43.74 18.99 98.37
C LEU A 160 -45.22 19.35 98.15
N LEU A 161 -45.96 19.05 99.24
CA LEU A 161 -47.30 19.47 99.70
C LEU A 161 -48.50 18.63 99.24
#